data_AF-A0A3D2SDH8-F1
#
_entry.id   AF-A0A3D2SDH8-F1
#
_cell.length_a   1.000
_cell.length_b   1.000
_cell.length_c   1.000
_cell.angle_alpha   90.00
_cell.angle_beta   90.00
_cell.angle_gamma   90.00
#
_symmetry.space_group_name_H-M   'P 1'
#
loop_
_entity.id
_entity.type
_entity.pdbx_description
1 polymer ?
#
loop_
_entity_poly.entity_id
_entity_poly.type
_entity_poly.pdbx_seq_one_letter_code
_entity_poly.pdbx_strand_id
1 'polypeptide(L)'
;LFRDAGGSYFYANDTTASGSRSSTIEEALVHFGQADVWVGADASSLEELGSIDKKYGLFKAFKNKQVYNINKRKNKNGGNDYWESGVARPDLLLSDMIRILHPELLPDYETVYMEKLK
;
A
#
# COMPACT_ATOMS: atom_id res chain seq x y z
N LEU A 1 9.83 -7.01 -2.73
CA LEU A 1 9.02 -5.87 -3.22
C LEU A 1 9.40 -4.54 -2.58
N PHE A 2 8.97 -4.21 -1.34
CA PHE A 2 9.26 -2.89 -0.73
C PHE A 2 10.76 -2.53 -0.73
N ARG A 3 11.62 -3.43 -0.26
CA ARG A 3 13.08 -3.26 -0.28
C ARG A 3 13.61 -3.01 -1.70
N ASP A 4 13.12 -3.77 -2.68
CA ASP A 4 13.61 -3.70 -4.06
C ASP A 4 13.14 -2.41 -4.76
N ALA A 5 12.05 -1.79 -4.26
CA ALA A 5 11.59 -0.46 -4.64
C ALA A 5 12.30 0.68 -3.87
N GLY A 6 13.31 0.37 -3.05
CA GLY A 6 14.02 1.35 -2.22
C GLY A 6 13.24 1.84 -0.99
N GLY A 7 12.22 1.10 -0.55
CA GLY A 7 11.45 1.39 0.65
C GLY A 7 12.01 0.70 1.89
N SER A 8 11.74 1.29 3.06
CA SER A 8 12.00 0.68 4.37
C SER A 8 10.73 0.06 4.94
N TYR A 9 10.85 -1.10 5.58
CA TYR A 9 9.75 -1.81 6.20
C TYR A 9 10.17 -2.34 7.58
N PHE A 10 9.33 -2.12 8.59
CA PHE A 10 9.68 -2.40 10.00
C PHE A 10 10.12 -3.85 10.24
N TYR A 11 9.40 -4.83 9.68
CA TYR A 11 9.72 -6.25 9.86
C TYR A 11 10.70 -6.80 8.81
N ALA A 12 11.42 -5.96 8.05
CA ALA A 12 12.28 -6.43 6.96
C ALA A 12 13.39 -7.42 7.40
N ASN A 13 13.81 -7.35 8.67
CA ASN A 13 14.85 -8.21 9.24
C ASN A 13 14.31 -9.30 10.18
N ASP A 14 12.99 -9.42 10.32
CA ASP A 14 12.40 -10.47 11.15
C ASP A 14 12.31 -11.77 10.35
N THR A 15 13.14 -12.75 10.72
CA THR A 15 13.19 -14.08 10.08
C THR A 15 12.34 -15.13 10.82
N THR A 16 11.65 -14.76 11.90
CA THR A 16 10.91 -15.69 12.75
C THR A 16 9.50 -15.98 12.23
N ALA A 17 9.00 -15.15 11.32
CA ALA A 17 7.71 -15.33 10.67
C ALA A 17 7.83 -15.18 9.15
N SER A 18 7.03 -15.96 8.42
CA SER A 18 6.92 -15.86 6.96
C SER A 18 5.48 -15.54 6.56
N GLY A 19 5.32 -14.67 5.55
CA GLY A 19 4.00 -14.29 5.04
C GLY A 19 3.31 -13.19 5.85
N SER A 20 1.98 -13.20 5.86
CA SER A 20 1.17 -12.19 6.53
C SER A 20 1.26 -12.27 8.05
N ARG A 21 1.26 -11.11 8.71
CA ARG A 21 1.21 -10.99 10.16
C ARG A 21 -0.07 -10.28 10.56
N SER A 22 -0.86 -10.91 11.42
CA SER A 22 -1.98 -10.23 12.07
C SER A 22 -1.42 -9.25 13.10
N SER A 23 -2.01 -8.06 13.18
CA SER A 23 -1.66 -7.07 14.20
C SER A 23 -2.90 -6.29 14.59
N THR A 24 -2.96 -5.88 15.86
CA THR A 24 -3.93 -4.89 16.33
C THR A 24 -3.62 -3.52 15.72
N ILE A 25 -4.59 -2.60 15.76
CA ILE A 25 -4.39 -1.23 15.26
C ILE A 25 -3.38 -0.50 16.14
N GLU A 26 -3.37 -0.78 17.44
CA GLU A 26 -2.44 -0.21 18.40
C GLU A 26 -0.99 -0.65 18.11
N GLU A 27 -0.75 -1.93 17.83
CA GLU A 27 0.57 -2.42 17.39
C GLU A 27 0.96 -1.82 16.05
N ALA A 28 0.02 -1.73 15.10
CA ALA A 28 0.26 -1.10 13.81
C ALA A 28 0.64 0.39 13.97
N LEU A 29 0.04 1.10 14.91
CA LEU A 29 0.40 2.49 15.22
C LEU A 29 1.79 2.62 15.84
N VAL A 30 2.17 1.70 16.75
CA VAL A 30 3.50 1.68 17.35
C VAL A 30 4.58 1.46 16.28
N HIS A 31 4.37 0.53 15.35
CA HIS A 31 5.38 0.15 14.37
C HIS A 31 5.36 0.97 13.08
N PHE A 32 4.16 1.40 12.64
CA PHE A 32 3.95 2.03 11.33
C PHE A 32 3.28 3.41 11.42
N GLY A 33 2.98 3.93 12.62
CA GLY A 33 2.32 5.23 12.76
C GLY A 33 3.07 6.40 12.11
N GLN A 34 4.39 6.29 11.96
CA GLN A 34 5.26 7.27 11.29
C GLN A 34 5.59 6.93 9.83
N ALA A 35 5.05 5.84 9.27
CA ALA A 35 5.29 5.47 7.88
C ALA A 35 4.79 6.57 6.92
N ASP A 36 5.60 6.92 5.93
CA ASP A 36 5.29 7.95 4.95
C ASP A 36 4.18 7.53 3.97
N VAL A 37 4.12 6.24 3.67
CA VAL A 37 3.22 5.66 2.67
C VAL A 37 2.55 4.42 3.25
N TRP A 38 1.26 4.27 2.99
CA TRP A 38 0.49 3.06 3.25
C TRP A 38 -0.01 2.48 1.93
N VAL A 39 0.40 1.26 1.59
CA VAL A 39 -0.06 0.53 0.40
C VAL A 39 -0.91 -0.68 0.80
N GLY A 40 -1.95 -0.97 0.02
CA GLY A 40 -2.83 -2.12 0.24
C GLY A 40 -3.98 -1.84 1.21
N ALA A 41 -4.41 -0.57 1.34
CA ALA A 41 -5.58 -0.24 2.13
C ALA A 41 -6.84 -0.87 1.54
N ASP A 42 -7.67 -1.49 2.38
CA ASP A 42 -8.95 -2.07 1.99
C ASP A 42 -10.08 -1.03 2.07
N ALA A 43 -9.94 0.01 1.25
CA ALA A 43 -10.90 1.10 1.11
C ALA A 43 -10.77 1.75 -0.27
N SER A 44 -11.81 2.44 -0.71
CA SER A 44 -11.84 3.19 -1.98
C SER A 44 -11.61 4.69 -1.78
N SER A 45 -11.71 5.20 -0.55
CA SER A 45 -11.46 6.60 -0.20
C SER A 45 -10.89 6.75 1.21
N LEU A 46 -10.29 7.91 1.51
CA LEU A 46 -9.83 8.22 2.87
C LEU A 46 -11.00 8.35 3.85
N GLU A 47 -12.15 8.82 3.39
CA GLU A 47 -13.38 8.91 4.19
C GLU A 47 -13.89 7.52 4.60
N GLU A 48 -13.97 6.60 3.64
CA GLU A 48 -14.33 5.21 3.91
C GLU A 48 -13.36 4.57 4.89
N LEU A 49 -12.05 4.73 4.64
CA LEU A 49 -11.03 4.20 5.54
C LEU A 49 -11.17 4.76 6.96
N GLY A 50 -11.34 6.07 7.12
CA GLY A 50 -11.54 6.71 8.43
C GLY A 50 -12.85 6.32 9.12
N SER A 51 -13.84 5.88 8.36
CA SER A 51 -15.12 5.37 8.88
C SER A 51 -15.01 3.94 9.42
N ILE A 52 -14.04 3.14 8.93
CA ILE A 52 -13.76 1.80 9.45
C ILE A 52 -13.23 1.87 10.89
N ASP A 53 -12.20 2.68 11.13
CA ASP A 53 -11.71 3.01 12.47
C ASP A 53 -11.08 4.41 12.51
N LYS A 54 -11.54 5.24 13.45
CA LYS A 54 -11.05 6.61 13.64
C LYS A 54 -9.55 6.67 13.93
N LYS A 55 -8.96 5.62 14.50
CA LYS A 55 -7.52 5.52 14.78
C LYS A 55 -6.67 5.50 13.52
N TYR A 56 -7.22 5.14 12.35
CA TYR A 56 -6.48 5.29 11.08
C TYR A 56 -6.10 6.75 10.79
N GLY A 57 -6.86 7.71 11.32
CA GLY A 57 -6.52 9.13 11.28
C GLY A 57 -5.24 9.49 12.06
N LEU A 58 -4.68 8.59 12.87
CA LEU A 58 -3.46 8.83 13.64
C LEU A 58 -2.18 8.58 12.82
N PHE A 59 -2.25 7.79 11.74
CA PHE A 59 -1.11 7.45 10.88
C PHE A 59 -0.65 8.66 10.06
N LYS A 60 0.67 8.84 9.94
CA LYS A 60 1.29 9.89 9.13
C LYS A 60 0.85 9.79 7.66
N ALA A 61 0.88 8.60 7.08
CA ALA A 61 0.41 8.35 5.71
C ALA A 61 -1.03 8.81 5.49
N PHE A 62 -1.96 8.53 6.42
CA PHE A 62 -3.36 8.98 6.33
C PHE A 62 -3.46 10.51 6.34
N LYS A 63 -2.81 11.17 7.31
CA LYS A 63 -2.80 12.64 7.44
C LYS A 63 -2.25 13.33 6.19
N ASN A 64 -1.21 12.74 5.60
CA ASN A 64 -0.56 13.25 4.39
C ASN A 64 -1.22 12.76 3.09
N LYS A 65 -2.34 12.04 3.20
CA LYS A 65 -3.09 11.45 2.09
C LYS A 65 -2.26 10.49 1.23
N GLN A 66 -1.20 9.89 1.76
CA GLN A 66 -0.33 8.92 1.08
C GLN A 66 -0.80 7.48 1.35
N VAL A 67 -2.07 7.22 1.08
CA VAL A 67 -2.69 5.90 1.23
C VAL A 67 -3.10 5.39 -0.14
N TYR A 68 -2.78 4.14 -0.42
CA TYR A 68 -2.98 3.49 -1.71
C TYR A 68 -3.69 2.15 -1.52
N ASN A 69 -4.65 1.84 -2.39
CA ASN A 69 -5.23 0.49 -2.50
C ASN A 69 -4.65 -0.23 -3.72
N ILE A 70 -5.14 -1.45 -3.97
CA ILE A 70 -4.75 -2.31 -5.10
C ILE A 70 -5.92 -2.54 -6.09
N ASN A 71 -6.90 -1.62 -6.11
CA ASN A 71 -8.18 -1.81 -6.81
C ASN A 71 -8.28 -1.05 -8.14
N LYS A 72 -7.18 -0.43 -8.63
CA LYS A 72 -7.20 0.40 -9.84
C LYS A 72 -7.77 -0.32 -11.06
N ARG A 73 -7.52 -1.62 -11.17
CA ARG A 73 -8.02 -2.51 -12.24
C ARG A 73 -9.01 -3.54 -11.73
N LYS A 74 -9.89 -3.12 -10.81
CA LYS A 74 -11.04 -3.91 -10.36
C LYS A 74 -12.24 -3.67 -11.27
N ASN A 75 -12.85 -4.76 -11.75
CA ASN A 75 -14.05 -4.69 -12.58
C ASN A 75 -15.34 -4.69 -11.73
N LYS A 76 -16.48 -4.39 -12.38
CA LYS A 76 -17.80 -4.34 -11.74
C LYS A 76 -18.29 -5.67 -11.14
N ASN A 77 -17.71 -6.80 -11.57
CA ASN A 77 -18.03 -8.13 -11.06
C ASN A 77 -17.11 -8.54 -9.89
N GLY A 78 -16.22 -7.65 -9.45
CA GLY A 78 -15.29 -7.88 -8.35
C GLY A 78 -13.95 -8.49 -8.73
N GLY A 79 -13.74 -8.86 -10.00
CA GLY A 79 -12.44 -9.34 -10.49
C GLY A 79 -11.39 -8.25 -10.40
N ASN A 80 -10.23 -8.56 -9.82
CA ASN A 80 -9.15 -7.60 -9.61
C ASN A 80 -7.85 -8.12 -10.23
N ASP A 81 -7.38 -7.41 -11.25
CA ASP A 81 -6.22 -7.77 -12.04
C ASP A 81 -4.91 -7.84 -11.22
N TYR A 82 -4.83 -7.16 -10.07
CA TYR A 82 -3.71 -7.32 -9.14
C TYR A 82 -3.53 -8.79 -8.73
N TRP A 83 -4.63 -9.50 -8.45
CA TRP A 83 -4.62 -10.90 -8.04
C TRP A 83 -4.48 -11.86 -9.22
N GLU A 84 -4.90 -11.44 -10.42
CA GLU A 84 -4.89 -12.28 -11.62
C GLU A 84 -3.54 -12.23 -12.35
N SER A 85 -3.09 -11.04 -12.76
CA SER A 85 -1.86 -10.88 -13.54
C SER A 85 -0.65 -10.41 -12.74
N GLY A 86 -0.86 -9.84 -11.53
CA GLY A 86 0.24 -9.28 -10.73
C GLY A 86 1.34 -10.29 -10.39
N VAL A 87 0.98 -11.56 -10.14
CA VAL A 87 1.96 -12.63 -9.89
C VAL A 87 2.83 -12.95 -11.12
N ALA A 88 2.27 -12.80 -12.33
CA ALA A 88 2.96 -13.00 -13.60
C ALA A 88 3.70 -11.74 -14.08
N ARG A 89 3.36 -10.57 -13.53
CA ARG A 89 3.95 -9.26 -13.84
C ARG A 89 4.54 -8.58 -12.61
N PRO A 90 5.53 -9.21 -11.93
CA PRO A 90 6.21 -8.60 -10.78
C PRO A 90 6.97 -7.33 -11.15
N ASP A 91 7.33 -7.16 -12.42
CA ASP A 91 7.92 -5.94 -12.97
C ASP A 91 6.97 -4.75 -12.83
N LEU A 92 5.68 -4.92 -13.15
CA LEU A 92 4.68 -3.86 -13.02
C LEU A 92 4.36 -3.54 -11.54
N LEU A 93 4.31 -4.56 -10.69
CA LEU A 93 4.16 -4.35 -9.24
C LEU A 93 5.33 -3.54 -8.65
N LEU A 94 6.55 -3.84 -9.11
CA LEU A 94 7.74 -3.12 -8.70
C LEU A 94 7.73 -1.69 -9.23
N SER A 95 7.37 -1.47 -10.50
CA SER A 95 7.26 -0.13 -11.09
C SER A 95 6.19 0.73 -10.39
N ASP A 96 5.04 0.16 -10.02
CA ASP A 96 4.02 0.84 -9.20
C ASP A 96 4.60 1.30 -7.87
N MET A 97 5.30 0.41 -7.18
CA MET A 97 5.92 0.73 -5.89
C MET A 97 7.02 1.79 -6.03
N ILE A 98 7.89 1.69 -7.04
CA ILE A 98 8.93 2.70 -7.31
C ILE A 98 8.27 4.07 -7.58
N ARG A 99 7.23 4.12 -8.41
CA ARG A 99 6.50 5.36 -8.70
C ARG A 99 5.89 5.98 -7.44
N ILE A 100 5.35 5.15 -6.54
CA ILE A 100 4.73 5.61 -5.31
C ILE A 100 5.77 6.15 -4.31
N LEU A 101 6.92 5.47 -4.19
CA LEU A 101 7.96 5.82 -3.21
C LEU A 101 8.90 6.92 -3.70
N HIS A 102 9.21 6.94 -5.01
CA HIS A 102 10.20 7.81 -5.65
C HIS A 102 9.62 8.36 -6.97
N PRO A 103 8.60 9.23 -6.90
CA PRO A 103 7.88 9.71 -8.09
C PRO A 103 8.78 10.38 -9.12
N GLU A 104 9.92 10.95 -8.73
CA GLU A 104 10.91 11.58 -9.58
C GLU A 104 11.69 10.61 -10.47
N LEU A 105 11.76 9.33 -10.12
CA LEU A 105 12.49 8.32 -10.91
C LEU A 105 11.68 7.83 -12.12
N LEU A 106 10.35 7.92 -12.04
CA LEU A 106 9.43 7.48 -13.08
C LEU A 106 8.34 8.56 -13.32
N PRO A 107 8.70 9.77 -13.77
CA PRO A 107 7.79 10.91 -13.81
C PRO A 107 6.56 10.67 -14.70
N ASP A 108 6.74 9.94 -15.80
CA ASP A 108 5.71 9.65 -16.81
C ASP A 108 5.04 8.28 -16.61
N TYR A 109 5.44 7.51 -15.59
CA TYR A 109 4.85 6.21 -15.33
C TYR A 109 3.51 6.37 -14.60
N GLU A 110 2.49 5.74 -15.16
CA GLU A 110 1.20 5.59 -14.54
C GLU A 110 1.12 4.21 -13.87
N THR A 111 0.72 4.18 -12.61
CA THR A 111 0.56 2.92 -11.86
C THR A 111 -0.47 2.01 -12.55
N VAL A 112 -0.23 0.70 -12.52
CA VAL A 112 -1.09 -0.29 -13.16
C VAL A 112 -2.14 -0.83 -12.20
N TYR A 113 -1.73 -1.21 -10.99
CA TYR A 113 -2.58 -1.90 -10.02
C TYR A 113 -2.94 -1.03 -8.82
N MET A 114 -2.02 -0.14 -8.42
CA MET A 114 -2.17 0.66 -7.22
C MET A 114 -2.75 2.03 -7.54
N GLU A 115 -3.69 2.51 -6.73
CA GLU A 115 -4.21 3.88 -6.85
C GLU A 115 -4.29 4.55 -5.49
N LYS A 116 -4.11 5.87 -5.50
CA LYS A 116 -4.15 6.70 -4.31
C LYS A 116 -5.59 6.95 -3.89
N LEU A 117 -5.88 6.77 -2.60
CA LEU A 117 -7.18 7.11 -2.04
C LEU A 117 -7.42 8.62 -2.13
N LYS A 118 -8.62 9.00 -2.54
CA LYS A 118 -9.06 10.40 -2.61
C LYS A 118 -9.60 10.88 -1.26
#